data_AF-A0A9D9CRU1-F1
#
_entry.id   AF-A0A9D9CRU1-F1
#
_cell.length_a   1.000
_cell.length_b   1.000
_cell.length_c   1.000
_cell.angle_alpha   90.00
_cell.angle_beta   90.00
_cell.angle_gamma   90.00
#
_symmetry.space_group_name_H-M   'P 1'
#
loop_
_entity.id
_entity.type
_entity.pdbx_description
1 polymer ?
#
loop_
_entity_poly.entity_id
_entity_poly.type
_entity_poly.pdbx_seq_one_letter_code
_entity_poly.pdbx_strand_id
1 'polypeptide(L)'
;MLVKILITLTVLLVLSQLGSIFHVLPLVAGSLFRPLSAMSLENNVRVARERNVTALILLVPAILIIGRWKVWNPAFLEGFSQNAALGIMAAVAVGWIILRRLIALWLRPRRRPDVYRCAVNGALSFFILGMLLALAGIGLMVLFKANDNVARYFLIITAGAFYLLYLLHKVQILSLSCGALRTFLYLCTLEFLPLAILLVPAMVL
;
A
#
# COMPACT_ATOMS: atom_id res chain seq x y z
N MET A 1 23.99 -6.58 8.42
CA MET A 1 23.56 -6.03 9.73
C MET A 1 22.19 -5.38 9.63
N LEU A 2 21.98 -4.47 8.67
CA LEU A 2 20.71 -3.75 8.44
C LEU A 2 19.48 -4.66 8.29
N VAL A 3 19.56 -5.73 7.48
CA VAL A 3 18.46 -6.70 7.31
C VAL A 3 18.02 -7.31 8.65
N LYS A 4 18.97 -7.73 9.49
CA LYS A 4 18.65 -8.33 10.80
C LYS A 4 17.95 -7.32 11.71
N ILE A 5 18.43 -6.06 11.72
CA ILE A 5 17.80 -4.97 12.49
C ILE A 5 16.36 -4.73 12.01
N LEU A 6 16.14 -4.64 10.71
CA LEU A 6 14.82 -4.41 10.13
C LEU A 6 13.86 -5.56 10.43
N ILE A 7 14.33 -6.81 10.41
CA ILE A 7 13.52 -7.98 10.80
C ILE A 7 13.13 -7.89 12.26
N THR A 8 14.08 -7.65 13.18
CA THR A 8 13.78 -7.51 14.61
C THR A 8 12.80 -6.36 14.86
N LEU A 9 13.02 -5.22 14.21
CA LEU A 9 12.13 -4.06 14.29
C LEU A 9 10.73 -4.40 13.78
N THR A 10 10.63 -5.11 12.66
CA THR A 10 9.34 -5.55 12.09
C THR A 10 8.58 -6.42 13.08
N VAL A 11 9.24 -7.42 13.67
CA VAL A 11 8.62 -8.31 14.66
C VAL A 11 8.14 -7.52 15.87
N LEU A 12 8.98 -6.65 16.44
CA LEU A 12 8.61 -5.83 17.59
C LEU A 12 7.44 -4.88 17.29
N LEU A 13 7.47 -4.20 16.14
CA LEU A 13 6.42 -3.26 15.76
C LEU A 13 5.09 -3.97 15.53
N VAL A 14 5.08 -5.10 14.80
CA VAL A 14 3.87 -5.90 14.56
C VAL A 14 3.31 -6.44 15.86
N LEU A 15 4.14 -6.97 16.76
CA LEU A 15 3.70 -7.46 18.07
C LEU A 15 3.12 -6.34 18.94
N SER A 16 3.77 -5.17 18.96
CA SER A 16 3.31 -4.03 19.74
C SER A 16 1.92 -3.50 19.32
N GLN A 17 1.54 -3.75 18.07
CA GLN A 17 0.33 -3.20 17.45
C GLN A 17 -0.68 -4.27 17.05
N LEU A 18 -0.49 -5.49 17.53
CA LEU A 18 -1.37 -6.62 17.25
C LEU A 18 -2.83 -6.30 17.61
N GLY A 19 -3.07 -5.67 18.77
CA GLY A 19 -4.40 -5.27 19.20
C GLY A 19 -5.06 -4.24 18.25
N SER A 20 -4.28 -3.26 17.78
CA SER A 20 -4.76 -2.27 16.79
C SER A 20 -5.06 -2.93 15.44
N ILE A 21 -4.21 -3.86 15.00
CA ILE A 21 -4.44 -4.64 13.77
C ILE A 21 -5.75 -5.40 13.87
N PHE A 22 -6.00 -6.14 14.96
CA PHE A 22 -7.25 -6.88 15.14
C PHE A 22 -8.48 -5.99 15.26
N HIS A 23 -8.36 -4.81 15.85
CA HIS A 23 -9.45 -3.84 15.93
C HIS A 23 -9.79 -3.23 14.56
N VAL A 24 -8.77 -2.85 13.78
CA VAL A 24 -8.94 -2.19 12.47
C VAL A 24 -9.33 -3.17 11.37
N LEU A 25 -8.89 -4.43 11.44
CA LEU A 25 -9.09 -5.44 10.41
C LEU A 25 -10.56 -5.62 9.98
N PRO A 26 -11.54 -5.88 10.86
CA PRO A 26 -12.93 -6.08 10.43
C PRO A 26 -13.52 -4.83 9.78
N LEU A 27 -13.12 -3.63 10.24
CA LEU A 27 -13.58 -2.35 9.72
C LEU A 27 -13.04 -2.10 8.31
N VAL A 28 -11.76 -2.38 8.11
CA VAL A 28 -11.08 -2.26 6.82
C VAL A 28 -11.54 -3.36 5.85
N ALA A 29 -11.75 -4.59 6.30
CA ALA A 29 -12.32 -5.66 5.49
C ALA A 29 -13.75 -5.32 5.03
N GLY A 30 -14.57 -4.73 5.91
CA GLY A 30 -15.89 -4.23 5.56
C GLY A 30 -15.87 -3.16 4.47
N SER A 31 -14.75 -2.42 4.33
CA SER A 31 -14.56 -1.42 3.28
C SER A 31 -14.25 -2.00 1.90
N LEU A 32 -13.86 -3.28 1.78
CA LEU A 32 -13.63 -3.93 0.48
C LEU A 32 -14.89 -3.92 -0.39
N PHE A 33 -16.03 -4.26 0.22
CA PHE A 33 -17.28 -4.53 -0.49
C PHE A 33 -18.26 -3.37 -0.45
N ARG A 34 -18.09 -2.41 0.46
CA ARG A 34 -19.05 -1.32 0.68
C ARG A 34 -18.36 0.06 0.74
N PRO A 35 -18.54 0.92 -0.27
CA PRO A 35 -18.00 2.29 -0.25
C PRO A 35 -18.49 3.15 0.93
N LEU A 36 -19.70 2.89 1.41
CA LEU A 36 -20.26 3.58 2.57
C LEU A 36 -19.51 3.26 3.88
N SER A 37 -19.05 2.02 4.06
CA SER A 37 -18.28 1.67 5.27
C SER A 37 -16.88 2.29 5.25
N ALA A 38 -16.29 2.47 4.06
CA ALA A 38 -15.05 3.22 3.90
C ALA A 38 -15.21 4.69 4.37
N MET A 39 -16.34 5.32 4.03
CA MET A 39 -16.64 6.69 4.48
C MET A 39 -16.92 6.76 5.98
N SER A 40 -17.64 5.80 6.57
CA SER A 40 -17.85 5.76 8.03
C SER A 40 -16.55 5.58 8.80
N LEU A 41 -15.62 4.78 8.25
CA LEU A 41 -14.29 4.58 8.83
C LEU A 41 -13.49 5.88 8.81
N GLU A 42 -13.51 6.60 7.69
CA GLU A 42 -12.80 7.87 7.54
C GLU A 42 -13.37 8.99 8.44
N ASN A 43 -14.68 8.98 8.70
CA ASN A 43 -15.33 9.95 9.59
C ASN A 43 -14.97 9.73 11.08
N ASN A 44 -14.62 8.50 11.46
CA ASN A 44 -14.16 8.20 12.82
C ASN A 44 -12.65 8.49 12.95
N VAL A 45 -12.30 9.65 13.50
CA VAL A 45 -10.91 10.13 13.63
C VAL A 45 -10.00 9.13 14.34
N ARG A 46 -10.50 8.44 15.38
CA ARG A 46 -9.72 7.45 16.13
C ARG A 46 -9.39 6.25 15.24
N VAL A 47 -10.39 5.67 14.59
CA VAL A 47 -10.21 4.50 13.72
C VAL A 47 -9.36 4.85 12.50
N ALA A 48 -9.59 6.01 11.89
CA ALA A 48 -8.77 6.50 10.77
C ALA A 48 -7.30 6.68 11.16
N ARG A 49 -7.03 7.19 12.38
CA ARG A 49 -5.67 7.30 12.92
C ARG A 49 -5.05 5.93 13.17
N GLU A 50 -5.77 5.01 13.82
CA GLU A 50 -5.31 3.64 14.06
C GLU A 50 -4.98 2.93 12.74
N ARG A 51 -5.85 3.02 11.73
CA ARG A 51 -5.58 2.52 10.37
C ARG A 51 -4.30 3.11 9.79
N ASN A 52 -4.13 4.43 9.85
CA ASN A 52 -2.96 5.09 9.26
C ASN A 52 -1.65 4.65 9.95
N VAL A 53 -1.67 4.51 11.28
CA VAL A 53 -0.52 4.00 12.05
C VAL A 53 -0.24 2.55 11.67
N THR A 54 -1.27 1.69 11.60
CA THR A 54 -1.12 0.30 11.18
C THR A 54 -0.54 0.18 9.77
N ALA A 55 -1.01 0.98 8.81
CA ALA A 55 -0.45 1.00 7.46
C ALA A 55 1.02 1.47 7.45
N LEU A 56 1.38 2.48 8.25
CA LEU A 56 2.76 2.95 8.36
C LEU A 56 3.68 1.86 8.92
N ILE A 57 3.21 1.12 9.92
CA ILE A 57 3.98 0.02 10.53
C ILE A 57 4.16 -1.13 9.54
N LEU A 58 3.12 -1.47 8.79
CA LEU A 58 3.17 -2.51 7.75
C LEU A 58 4.05 -2.11 6.54
N LEU A 59 4.49 -0.85 6.43
CA LEU A 59 5.46 -0.44 5.43
C LEU A 59 6.81 -1.14 5.60
N VAL A 60 7.26 -1.34 6.85
CA VAL A 60 8.55 -1.97 7.14
C VAL A 60 8.60 -3.43 6.65
N PRO A 61 7.64 -4.31 7.00
CA PRO A 61 7.58 -5.66 6.42
C PRO A 61 7.39 -5.63 4.90
N ALA A 62 6.65 -4.66 4.35
CA ALA A 62 6.48 -4.55 2.90
C ALA A 62 7.82 -4.36 2.17
N ILE A 63 8.67 -3.45 2.66
CA ILE A 63 10.00 -3.20 2.07
C ILE A 63 10.88 -4.45 2.18
N LEU A 64 10.86 -5.14 3.32
CA LEU A 64 11.60 -6.39 3.51
C LEU A 64 11.14 -7.49 2.54
N ILE A 65 9.82 -7.63 2.35
CA ILE A 65 9.24 -8.60 1.43
C ILE A 65 9.63 -8.28 -0.01
N ILE A 66 9.46 -7.02 -0.43
CA ILE A 66 9.81 -6.60 -1.79
C ILE A 66 11.28 -6.89 -2.09
N GLY A 67 12.18 -6.60 -1.14
CA GLY A 67 13.60 -6.84 -1.31
C GLY A 67 14.02 -8.31 -1.23
N ARG A 68 13.42 -9.13 -0.36
CA ARG A 68 13.79 -10.56 -0.21
C ARG A 68 13.36 -11.41 -1.40
N TRP A 69 12.16 -11.16 -1.94
CA TRP A 69 11.60 -11.90 -3.07
C TRP A 69 11.74 -11.18 -4.40
N LYS A 70 12.50 -10.07 -4.44
CA LYS A 70 12.76 -9.27 -5.66
C LYS A 70 11.46 -8.96 -6.42
N VAL A 71 10.41 -8.59 -5.69
CA VAL A 71 9.09 -8.26 -6.26
C VAL A 71 9.23 -7.08 -7.23
N TRP A 72 10.06 -6.11 -6.85
CA TRP A 72 10.50 -5.00 -7.69
C TRP A 72 12.03 -5.00 -7.73
N ASN A 73 12.61 -5.25 -8.91
CA ASN A 73 14.06 -5.34 -9.11
C ASN A 73 14.44 -4.62 -10.42
N PRO A 74 14.46 -3.28 -10.41
CA PRO A 74 14.89 -2.48 -11.55
C PRO A 74 16.36 -2.70 -11.89
N ALA A 75 16.72 -2.49 -13.16
CA ALA A 75 18.08 -2.75 -13.64
C ALA A 75 19.12 -1.82 -13.00
N PHE A 76 18.77 -0.58 -12.68
CA PHE A 76 19.66 0.33 -11.94
C PHE A 76 20.05 -0.15 -10.51
N LEU A 77 19.35 -1.14 -9.93
CA LEU A 77 19.74 -1.75 -8.65
C LEU A 77 20.71 -2.93 -8.82
N GLU A 78 21.01 -3.33 -10.06
CA GLU A 78 21.99 -4.37 -10.34
C GLU A 78 23.40 -3.92 -9.90
N GLY A 79 24.12 -4.78 -9.18
CA GLY A 79 25.44 -4.48 -8.64
C GLY A 79 25.45 -3.82 -7.25
N PHE A 80 24.31 -3.35 -6.74
CA PHE A 80 24.24 -2.87 -5.35
C PHE A 80 24.23 -4.03 -4.35
N SER A 81 24.91 -3.84 -3.21
CA SER A 81 24.78 -4.77 -2.08
C SER A 81 23.32 -4.83 -1.60
N GLN A 82 22.89 -5.98 -1.06
CA GLN A 82 21.51 -6.16 -0.59
C GLN A 82 21.06 -5.08 0.41
N ASN A 83 21.96 -4.61 1.28
CA ASN A 83 21.65 -3.55 2.24
C ASN A 83 21.43 -2.19 1.53
N ALA A 84 22.26 -1.88 0.52
CA ALA A 84 22.11 -0.65 -0.25
C ALA A 84 20.84 -0.67 -1.09
N ALA A 85 20.53 -1.80 -1.75
CA ALA A 85 19.30 -1.98 -2.51
C ALA A 85 18.05 -1.81 -1.62
N LEU A 86 18.05 -2.37 -0.41
CA LEU A 86 16.97 -2.16 0.57
C LEU A 86 16.83 -0.71 1.02
N GLY A 87 17.94 -0.01 1.23
CA GLY A 87 17.92 1.42 1.57
C GLY A 87 17.32 2.27 0.44
N ILE A 88 17.70 1.99 -0.81
CA ILE A 88 17.15 2.68 -1.98
C ILE A 88 15.67 2.36 -2.16
N MET A 89 15.25 1.10 -2.02
CA MET A 89 13.84 0.71 -2.06
C MET A 89 13.01 1.42 -0.98
N ALA A 90 13.53 1.54 0.23
CA ALA A 90 12.88 2.29 1.31
C ALA A 90 12.74 3.78 0.95
N ALA A 91 13.80 4.40 0.43
CA ALA A 91 13.79 5.79 0.00
C ALA A 91 12.78 6.03 -1.13
N VAL A 92 12.71 5.13 -2.12
CA VAL A 92 11.74 5.17 -3.22
C VAL A 92 10.31 5.05 -2.70
N ALA A 93 10.05 4.10 -1.79
CA ALA A 93 8.73 3.93 -1.19
C ALA A 93 8.27 5.17 -0.41
N VAL A 94 9.15 5.76 0.40
CA VAL A 94 8.87 7.00 1.15
C VAL A 94 8.67 8.18 0.19
N GLY A 95 9.54 8.33 -0.81
CA GLY A 95 9.44 9.38 -1.83
C GLY A 95 8.12 9.31 -2.59
N TRP A 96 7.68 8.10 -2.96
CA TRP A 96 6.38 7.87 -3.61
C TRP A 96 5.20 8.25 -2.72
N ILE A 97 5.25 7.93 -1.41
CA ILE A 97 4.22 8.34 -0.45
C ILE A 97 4.16 9.87 -0.34
N ILE A 98 5.31 10.53 -0.21
CA ILE A 98 5.40 12.00 -0.13
C ILE A 98 4.83 12.62 -1.40
N LEU A 99 5.24 12.16 -2.58
CA LEU A 99 4.76 12.65 -3.86
C LEU A 99 3.23 12.53 -3.95
N ARG A 100 2.65 11.37 -3.63
CA ARG A 100 1.19 11.19 -3.62
C ARG A 100 0.49 12.12 -2.66
N ARG A 101 1.06 12.36 -1.47
CA ARG A 101 0.51 13.30 -0.49
C ARG A 101 0.56 14.75 -1.01
N LEU A 102 1.65 15.17 -1.63
CA LEU A 102 1.79 16.51 -2.22
C LEU A 102 0.77 16.74 -3.34
N ILE A 103 0.67 15.81 -4.29
CA ILE A 103 -0.33 15.88 -5.36
C ILE A 103 -1.76 15.90 -4.77
N ALA A 104 -2.03 15.06 -3.77
CA ALA A 104 -3.33 15.02 -3.13
C ALA A 104 -3.70 16.33 -2.39
N LEU A 105 -2.71 17.04 -1.84
CA LEU A 105 -2.91 18.34 -1.22
C LEU A 105 -3.22 19.41 -2.26
N TRP A 106 -2.51 19.41 -3.39
CA TRP A 106 -2.67 20.39 -4.45
C TRP A 106 -4.02 20.25 -5.18
N LEU A 107 -4.49 19.02 -5.38
CA LEU A 107 -5.74 18.72 -6.10
C LEU A 107 -6.98 18.64 -5.20
N ARG A 108 -6.86 19.04 -3.93
CA ARG A 108 -7.95 18.92 -2.97
C ARG A 108 -9.18 19.71 -3.45
N PRO A 109 -10.31 19.04 -3.73
CA PRO A 109 -11.52 19.72 -4.17
C PRO A 109 -12.10 20.55 -3.03
N ARG A 110 -12.63 21.73 -3.37
CA ARG A 110 -13.38 22.59 -2.42
C ARG A 110 -14.76 22.00 -2.08
N ARG A 111 -15.37 21.25 -3.00
CA ARG A 111 -16.67 20.59 -2.79
C ARG A 111 -16.48 19.15 -2.33
N ARG A 112 -17.23 18.73 -1.31
CA ARG A 112 -17.21 17.38 -0.70
C ARG A 112 -15.79 16.88 -0.34
N PRO A 113 -15.07 17.59 0.56
CA PRO A 113 -13.72 17.20 0.98
C PRO A 113 -13.67 15.83 1.68
N ASP A 114 -14.78 15.36 2.23
CA ASP A 114 -14.87 14.08 2.96
C ASP A 114 -14.77 12.89 2.01
N VAL A 115 -15.50 12.96 0.89
CA VAL A 115 -15.45 11.95 -0.18
C VAL A 115 -14.04 11.86 -0.77
N TYR A 116 -13.40 13.02 -0.97
CA TYR A 116 -12.02 13.07 -1.45
C TYR A 116 -11.03 12.46 -0.46
N ARG A 117 -11.15 12.79 0.84
CA ARG A 117 -10.32 12.19 1.89
C ARG A 117 -10.47 10.67 1.92
N CYS A 118 -11.71 10.17 1.85
CA CYS A 118 -11.99 8.75 1.77
C CYS A 118 -11.34 8.09 0.53
N ALA A 119 -11.44 8.72 -0.64
CA ALA A 119 -10.84 8.21 -1.88
C ALA A 119 -9.31 8.20 -1.86
N VAL A 120 -8.68 9.19 -1.22
CA VAL A 120 -7.21 9.28 -1.08
C VAL A 120 -6.71 8.27 -0.04
N ASN A 121 -7.31 8.25 1.15
CA ASN A 121 -6.86 7.39 2.24
C ASN A 121 -7.32 5.94 2.13
N GLY A 122 -8.29 5.64 1.24
CA GLY A 122 -8.74 4.29 0.96
C GLY A 122 -7.61 3.34 0.56
N ALA A 123 -6.55 3.84 -0.09
CA ALA A 123 -5.37 3.04 -0.44
C ALA A 123 -4.75 2.31 0.76
N LEU A 124 -4.78 2.93 1.95
CA LEU A 124 -4.22 2.36 3.17
C LEU A 124 -5.02 1.14 3.64
N SER A 125 -6.34 1.16 3.48
CA SER A 125 -7.22 0.03 3.80
C SER A 125 -6.86 -1.20 2.96
N PHE A 126 -6.77 -1.04 1.63
CA PHE A 126 -6.40 -2.13 0.74
C PHE A 126 -4.96 -2.59 0.94
N PHE A 127 -4.05 -1.67 1.26
CA PHE A 127 -2.67 -2.00 1.60
C PHE A 127 -2.57 -2.88 2.85
N ILE A 128 -3.29 -2.53 3.93
CA ILE A 128 -3.31 -3.35 5.16
C ILE A 128 -3.77 -4.78 4.86
N LEU A 129 -4.88 -4.92 4.13
CA LEU A 129 -5.43 -6.24 3.80
C LEU A 129 -4.49 -7.05 2.91
N GLY A 130 -3.95 -6.42 1.87
CA GLY A 130 -2.98 -7.06 0.98
C GLY A 130 -1.71 -7.49 1.72
N MET A 131 -1.22 -6.66 2.65
CA MET A 131 -0.04 -6.98 3.45
C MET A 131 -0.26 -8.10 4.46
N LEU A 132 -1.42 -8.13 5.12
CA LEU A 132 -1.77 -9.23 6.03
C LEU A 132 -1.91 -10.55 5.26
N LEU A 133 -2.53 -10.53 4.08
CA LEU A 133 -2.62 -11.70 3.22
C LEU A 133 -1.24 -12.13 2.70
N ALA A 134 -0.38 -11.18 2.31
CA ALA A 134 0.98 -11.44 1.87
C ALA A 134 1.82 -12.09 2.98
N LEU A 135 1.76 -11.57 4.21
CA LEU A 135 2.47 -12.13 5.36
C LEU A 135 1.99 -13.54 5.70
N ALA A 136 0.66 -13.76 5.73
CA ALA A 136 0.10 -15.08 5.98
C ALA A 136 0.48 -16.08 4.88
N GLY A 137 0.36 -15.67 3.61
CA GLY A 137 0.70 -16.52 2.46
C GLY A 137 2.18 -16.87 2.40
N ILE A 138 3.08 -15.91 2.62
CA ILE A 138 4.52 -16.18 2.74
C ILE A 138 4.78 -17.13 3.90
N GLY A 139 4.18 -16.91 5.07
CA GLY A 139 4.35 -17.76 6.24
C GLY A 139 4.03 -19.22 5.93
N LEU A 140 2.90 -19.47 5.26
CA LEU A 140 2.52 -20.80 4.80
C LEU A 140 3.51 -21.36 3.78
N MET A 141 3.92 -20.57 2.78
CA MET A 141 4.88 -21.00 1.75
C MET A 141 6.23 -21.40 2.34
N VAL A 142 6.71 -20.68 3.35
CA VAL A 142 7.95 -21.03 4.08
C VAL A 142 7.79 -22.35 4.82
N LEU A 143 6.65 -22.58 5.49
CA LEU A 143 6.36 -23.84 6.18
C LEU A 143 6.33 -25.04 5.22
N PHE A 144 5.76 -24.86 4.03
CA PHE A 144 5.69 -25.89 3.00
C PHE A 144 6.93 -25.94 2.08
N LYS A 145 7.98 -25.16 2.36
CA LYS A 145 9.21 -25.07 1.55
C LYS A 145 8.93 -24.81 0.06
N ALA A 146 7.96 -23.94 -0.23
CA ALA A 146 7.64 -23.56 -1.60
C ALA A 146 8.82 -22.83 -2.27
N ASN A 147 8.89 -22.92 -3.59
CA ASN A 147 9.92 -22.25 -4.39
C ASN A 147 9.82 -20.72 -4.25
N ASP A 148 10.96 -20.04 -4.12
CA ASP A 148 11.06 -18.56 -4.07
C ASP A 148 10.34 -17.88 -5.25
N ASN A 149 10.31 -18.51 -6.43
CA ASN A 149 9.56 -18.00 -7.58
C ASN A 149 8.04 -18.01 -7.36
N VAL A 150 7.51 -19.05 -6.70
CA VAL A 150 6.08 -19.15 -6.38
C VAL A 150 5.69 -18.05 -5.40
N ALA A 151 6.52 -17.82 -4.38
CA ALA A 151 6.32 -16.72 -3.43
C ALA A 151 6.35 -15.36 -4.12
N ARG A 152 7.30 -15.13 -5.04
CA ARG A 152 7.37 -13.90 -5.84
C ARG A 152 6.09 -13.68 -6.65
N TYR A 153 5.61 -14.68 -7.39
CA TYR A 153 4.39 -14.55 -8.19
C TYR A 153 3.16 -14.30 -7.32
N PHE A 154 3.04 -15.01 -6.20
CA PHE A 154 1.95 -14.79 -5.25
C PHE A 154 1.93 -13.35 -4.73
N LEU A 155 3.09 -12.78 -4.41
CA LEU A 155 3.20 -11.39 -3.97
C LEU A 155 2.81 -10.39 -5.05
N ILE A 156 3.27 -10.59 -6.28
CA ILE A 156 2.92 -9.73 -7.43
C ILE A 156 1.40 -9.78 -7.68
N ILE A 157 0.82 -10.98 -7.73
CA ILE A 157 -0.62 -11.18 -7.95
C ILE A 157 -1.42 -10.56 -6.82
N THR A 158 -1.02 -10.77 -5.57
CA THR A 158 -1.70 -10.19 -4.39
C THR A 158 -1.65 -8.67 -4.43
N ALA A 159 -0.47 -8.07 -4.66
CA ALA A 159 -0.34 -6.62 -4.76
C ALA A 159 -1.17 -6.05 -5.91
N GLY A 160 -1.13 -6.69 -7.09
CA GLY A 160 -1.92 -6.29 -8.26
C GLY A 160 -3.43 -6.39 -8.02
N ALA A 161 -3.91 -7.48 -7.42
CA ALA A 161 -5.32 -7.67 -7.12
C ALA A 161 -5.84 -6.62 -6.14
N PHE A 162 -5.15 -6.37 -5.03
CA PHE A 162 -5.56 -5.33 -4.07
C PHE A 162 -5.45 -3.92 -4.64
N TYR A 163 -4.47 -3.66 -5.51
CA TYR A 163 -4.38 -2.38 -6.22
C TYR A 163 -5.55 -2.18 -7.19
N LEU A 164 -5.93 -3.20 -7.96
CA LEU A 164 -7.10 -3.14 -8.85
C LEU A 164 -8.39 -2.95 -8.07
N LEU A 165 -8.60 -3.70 -6.98
CA LEU A 165 -9.75 -3.54 -6.10
C LEU A 165 -9.82 -2.11 -5.53
N TYR A 166 -8.67 -1.56 -5.11
CA TYR A 166 -8.58 -0.17 -4.68
C TYR A 166 -9.01 0.81 -5.79
N LEU A 167 -8.52 0.63 -7.02
CA LEU A 167 -8.88 1.49 -8.14
C LEU A 167 -10.37 1.43 -8.44
N LEU A 168 -10.96 0.23 -8.51
CA LEU A 168 -12.40 0.06 -8.69
C LEU A 168 -13.20 0.76 -7.60
N HIS A 169 -12.78 0.58 -6.35
CA HIS A 169 -13.43 1.21 -5.20
C HIS A 169 -13.31 2.74 -5.23
N LYS A 170 -12.15 3.26 -5.65
CA LYS A 170 -11.94 4.70 -5.82
C LYS A 170 -12.80 5.29 -6.93
N VAL A 171 -12.94 4.57 -8.06
CA VAL A 171 -13.86 4.94 -9.14
C VAL A 171 -15.30 5.01 -8.62
N GLN A 172 -15.74 4.01 -7.86
CA GLN A 172 -17.09 3.99 -7.28
C GLN A 172 -17.34 5.19 -6.37
N ILE A 173 -16.41 5.50 -5.45
CA ILE A 173 -16.54 6.64 -4.53
C ILE A 173 -16.60 7.98 -5.29
N LEU A 174 -15.70 8.18 -6.25
CA LEU A 174 -15.59 9.46 -6.96
C LEU A 174 -16.71 9.66 -7.99
N SER A 175 -17.14 8.61 -8.70
CA SER A 175 -18.21 8.69 -9.70
C SER A 175 -19.55 9.08 -9.08
N LEU A 176 -19.83 8.60 -7.85
CA LEU A 176 -21.02 8.98 -7.07
C LEU A 176 -21.06 10.46 -6.67
N SER A 177 -19.94 11.19 -6.72
CA SER A 177 -19.87 12.58 -6.21
C SER A 177 -19.47 13.63 -7.24
N CYS A 178 -18.64 13.28 -8.24
CA CYS A 178 -17.99 14.25 -9.10
C CYS A 178 -18.25 14.02 -10.61
N GLY A 179 -18.98 12.97 -10.99
CA GLY A 179 -19.20 12.58 -12.39
C GLY A 179 -18.04 11.81 -13.00
N ALA A 180 -18.27 11.16 -14.16
CA ALA A 180 -17.32 10.24 -14.77
C ALA A 180 -16.02 10.91 -15.25
N LEU A 181 -16.12 12.06 -15.95
CA LEU A 181 -14.96 12.76 -16.51
C LEU A 181 -13.98 13.24 -15.42
N ARG A 182 -14.49 13.83 -14.33
CA ARG A 182 -13.64 14.27 -13.22
C ARG A 182 -13.00 13.09 -12.51
N THR A 183 -13.76 12.00 -12.34
CA THR A 183 -13.24 10.75 -11.76
C THR A 183 -12.05 10.23 -12.57
N PHE A 184 -12.17 10.21 -13.90
CA PHE A 184 -11.07 9.82 -14.79
C PHE A 184 -9.84 10.72 -14.62
N LEU A 185 -10.01 12.05 -14.67
CA LEU A 185 -8.91 13.00 -14.48
C LEU A 185 -8.23 12.84 -13.12
N TYR A 186 -9.00 12.64 -12.04
CA TYR A 186 -8.44 12.38 -10.71
C TYR A 186 -7.62 11.10 -10.65
N LEU A 187 -8.04 10.04 -11.34
CA LEU A 187 -7.28 8.78 -11.38
C LEU A 187 -5.98 8.96 -12.17
N CYS A 188 -6.03 9.66 -13.31
CA CYS A 188 -4.84 10.00 -14.10
C CYS A 188 -3.79 10.72 -13.25
N THR A 189 -4.18 11.72 -12.48
CA THR A 189 -3.20 12.52 -11.73
C THR A 189 -2.81 11.91 -10.38
N LEU A 190 -3.73 11.26 -9.65
CA LEU A 190 -3.44 10.75 -8.30
C LEU A 190 -2.88 9.33 -8.28
N GLU A 191 -3.19 8.52 -9.29
CA GLU A 191 -2.81 7.10 -9.33
C GLU A 191 -1.85 6.80 -10.47
N PHE A 192 -2.26 7.08 -11.71
CA PHE A 192 -1.47 6.69 -12.88
C PHE A 192 -0.17 7.49 -13.00
N LEU A 193 -0.19 8.80 -12.73
CA LEU A 193 1.02 9.62 -12.80
C LEU A 193 2.08 9.21 -11.77
N PRO A 194 1.80 9.08 -10.45
CA PRO A 194 2.78 8.58 -9.49
C PRO A 194 3.25 7.15 -9.77
N LEU A 195 2.38 6.30 -10.31
CA LEU A 195 2.75 4.94 -10.70
C LEU A 195 3.70 4.94 -11.91
N ALA A 196 3.42 5.77 -12.92
CA ALA A 196 4.28 5.91 -14.09
C ALA A 196 5.66 6.47 -13.70
N ILE A 197 5.72 7.46 -12.81
CA ILE A 197 6.99 8.00 -12.28
C ILE A 197 7.79 6.91 -11.55
N LEU A 198 7.13 5.94 -10.91
CA LEU A 198 7.81 4.82 -10.24
C LEU A 198 8.28 3.73 -11.23
N LEU A 199 7.44 3.40 -12.21
CA LEU A 199 7.67 2.26 -13.11
C LEU A 199 8.56 2.60 -14.30
N VAL A 200 8.47 3.80 -14.86
CA VAL A 200 9.26 4.19 -16.05
C VAL A 200 10.77 4.13 -15.76
N PRO A 201 11.28 4.71 -14.66
CA PRO A 201 12.69 4.55 -14.30
C PRO A 201 13.08 3.10 -14.03
N ALA A 202 12.14 2.28 -13.55
CA ALA A 202 12.42 0.86 -13.27
C ALA A 202 12.50 -0.02 -14.53
N MET A 203 11.92 0.43 -15.65
CA MET A 203 11.88 -0.29 -16.92
C MET A 203 12.90 0.24 -17.94
N VAL A 204 13.25 1.53 -17.85
CA VAL A 204 14.11 2.22 -18.83
C VAL A 204 15.56 2.37 -18.36
N LEU A 205 15.81 2.38 -17.04
CA LEU A 205 17.14 2.44 -16.42
C LEU A 205 17.50 1.12 -15.74
#